data_AF-A0A6G0X422-F1
#
_entry.id   AF-A0A6G0X422-F1
#
_cell.length_a   1.000
_cell.length_b   1.000
_cell.length_c   1.000
_cell.angle_alpha   90.00
_cell.angle_beta   90.00
_cell.angle_gamma   90.00
#
_symmetry.space_group_name_H-M   'P 1'
#
loop_
_entity.id
_entity.type
_entity.pdbx_description
1 polymer ?
#
loop_
_entity_poly.entity_id
_entity_poly.type
_entity_poly.pdbx_seq_one_letter_code
_entity_poly.pdbx_strand_id
1 'polypeptide(L)'
;MKRSVSVRPLDVQLIEDAKVEKPSQAAPVVAFVRLKQALVHSKGSRQADPNRRLVVATEKTDLRSKIFAVLASVGFSCVPDDLSYEEQITLAVAKEYPVFRIGDAWLDVKMGLHARGIRPIYADALLIEVELDHVYSIVTHVQCNQQEIHGRRMAALSQDELAFFAGVRRQKEQERPATKTVHISSMQAHLEAKKRKAEMTRKSSMVVSPDNNVVAQGTSTTTVFKDPPPIFNDL
;
A
#
# COMPACT_ATOMS: atom_id res chain seq x y z
N MET A 1 24.16 56.53 -24.54
CA MET A 1 22.82 56.74 -23.96
C MET A 1 22.97 56.99 -22.46
N LYS A 2 22.89 58.24 -22.04
CA LYS A 2 22.88 58.68 -20.64
C LYS A 2 21.43 59.08 -20.31
N ARG A 3 20.87 58.59 -19.22
CA ARG A 3 19.65 59.17 -18.63
C ARG A 3 19.95 59.59 -17.20
N SER A 4 20.13 60.90 -17.06
CA SER A 4 20.05 61.64 -15.80
C SER A 4 18.57 61.78 -15.42
N VAL A 5 18.22 61.51 -14.17
CA VAL A 5 16.97 62.00 -13.60
C VAL A 5 17.30 62.76 -12.32
N SER A 6 16.87 64.02 -12.36
CA SER A 6 17.10 65.10 -11.43
C SER A 6 16.13 65.02 -10.25
N VAL A 7 16.63 65.31 -9.05
CA VAL A 7 15.88 65.53 -7.81
C VAL A 7 15.52 67.02 -7.70
N ARG A 8 14.28 67.38 -7.30
CA ARG A 8 13.90 68.57 -6.47
C ARG A 8 12.35 68.73 -6.31
N PRO A 9 11.83 69.52 -5.34
CA PRO A 9 11.07 68.97 -4.20
C PRO A 9 9.72 69.66 -3.86
N LEU A 10 9.03 69.08 -2.86
CA LEU A 10 8.11 69.62 -1.84
C LEU A 10 7.07 70.68 -2.23
N ASP A 11 5.79 70.28 -2.21
CA ASP A 11 4.68 71.17 -1.87
C ASP A 11 4.14 70.84 -0.48
N VAL A 12 4.23 71.85 0.38
CA VAL A 12 3.65 71.93 1.71
C VAL A 12 2.19 72.33 1.55
N GLN A 13 1.26 71.46 1.95
CA GLN A 13 -0.14 71.86 2.15
C GLN A 13 -0.46 71.82 3.65
N LEU A 14 -0.59 73.04 4.18
CA LEU A 14 -1.17 73.39 5.46
C LEU A 14 -2.59 72.83 5.54
N ILE A 15 -2.86 71.98 6.54
CA ILE A 15 -4.22 71.64 6.92
C ILE A 15 -4.53 72.45 8.18
N GLU A 16 -5.44 73.39 8.00
CA GLU A 16 -5.98 74.30 9.00
C GLU A 16 -6.75 73.57 10.11
N ASP A 17 -6.74 74.22 11.27
CA ASP A 17 -7.40 73.83 12.51
C ASP A 17 -8.92 73.65 12.34
N ALA A 18 -9.40 72.44 12.57
CA ALA A 18 -10.82 72.16 12.79
C ALA A 18 -11.03 71.45 14.14
N LYS A 19 -11.21 72.31 15.16
CA LYS A 19 -12.17 72.20 16.27
C LYS A 19 -12.30 70.85 16.98
N VAL A 20 -11.70 70.81 18.16
CA VAL A 20 -11.96 69.85 19.24
C VAL A 20 -13.45 69.87 19.64
N GLU A 21 -14.15 68.79 19.37
CA GLU A 21 -15.34 68.38 20.11
C GLU A 21 -15.08 66.99 20.72
N LYS A 22 -14.91 66.96 22.04
CA LYS A 22 -14.99 65.72 22.81
C LYS A 22 -16.47 65.35 22.99
N PRO A 23 -16.81 64.08 22.75
CA PRO A 23 -17.71 63.43 23.68
C PRO A 23 -17.07 62.17 24.28
N SER A 24 -17.26 62.07 25.59
CA SER A 24 -17.44 60.83 26.36
C SER A 24 -16.25 59.90 26.55
N GLN A 25 -15.71 59.95 27.77
CA GLN A 25 -14.93 58.88 28.39
C GLN A 25 -15.77 57.60 28.49
N ALA A 26 -15.40 56.54 27.75
CA ALA A 26 -15.79 55.18 28.08
C ALA A 26 -14.76 54.15 27.57
N ALA A 27 -13.86 53.76 28.47
CA ALA A 27 -13.07 52.51 28.53
C ALA A 27 -12.12 52.08 27.37
N PRO A 28 -11.02 52.80 27.09
CA PRO A 28 -9.92 52.24 26.28
C PRO A 28 -8.76 51.62 27.09
N VAL A 29 -8.60 51.93 28.39
CA VAL A 29 -7.42 51.48 29.16
C VAL A 29 -7.58 50.04 29.67
N VAL A 30 -8.74 49.70 30.23
CA VAL A 30 -8.99 48.36 30.77
C VAL A 30 -9.05 47.31 29.66
N ALA A 31 -9.66 47.65 28.53
CA ALA A 31 -9.73 46.76 27.36
C ALA A 31 -8.33 46.46 26.81
N PHE A 32 -7.46 47.48 26.71
CA PHE A 32 -6.08 47.29 26.23
C PHE A 32 -5.21 46.52 27.22
N VAL A 33 -5.39 46.75 28.53
CA VAL A 33 -4.71 45.96 29.58
C VAL A 33 -5.19 44.51 29.57
N ARG A 34 -6.50 44.27 29.45
CA ARG A 34 -7.07 42.93 29.31
C ARG A 34 -6.59 42.23 28.03
N LEU A 35 -6.50 42.95 26.91
CA LEU A 35 -5.95 42.43 25.66
C LEU A 35 -4.46 42.06 25.82
N LYS A 36 -3.67 42.92 26.46
CA LYS A 36 -2.25 42.67 26.72
C LYS A 36 -2.07 41.47 27.67
N GLN A 37 -2.87 41.36 28.72
CA GLN A 37 -2.90 40.18 29.59
C GLN A 37 -3.33 38.93 28.82
N ALA A 38 -4.40 38.98 28.04
CA ALA A 38 -4.87 37.86 27.22
C ALA A 38 -3.81 37.41 26.20
N LEU A 39 -3.07 38.35 25.61
CA LEU A 39 -1.95 38.03 24.70
C LEU A 39 -0.73 37.45 25.43
N VAL A 40 -0.44 37.88 26.65
CA VAL A 40 0.63 37.28 27.48
C VAL A 40 0.24 35.87 27.92
N HIS A 41 -1.01 35.67 28.35
CA HIS A 41 -1.55 34.36 28.71
C HIS A 41 -1.66 33.42 27.49
N SER A 42 -2.02 33.93 26.30
CA SER A 42 -2.08 33.11 25.08
C SER A 42 -0.68 32.76 24.53
N LYS A 43 0.31 33.64 24.70
CA LYS A 43 1.72 33.33 24.40
C LYS A 43 2.26 32.22 25.29
N GLY A 44 1.92 32.21 26.57
CA GLY A 44 2.23 31.11 27.50
C GLY A 44 1.52 29.81 27.13
N SER A 45 0.26 29.88 26.71
CA SER A 45 -0.53 28.70 26.31
C SER A 45 0.02 27.99 25.07
N ARG A 46 0.66 28.71 24.13
CA ARG A 46 1.31 28.10 22.95
C ARG A 46 2.65 27.43 23.27
N GLN A 47 3.29 27.78 24.39
CA GLN A 47 4.49 27.11 24.92
C GLN A 47 4.17 25.94 25.85
N ALA A 48 2.95 25.86 26.37
CA ALA A 48 2.49 24.82 27.27
C ALA A 48 2.08 23.52 26.56
N ASP A 49 2.05 23.49 25.22
CA ASP A 49 1.76 22.27 24.48
C ASP A 49 2.85 21.22 24.77
N PRO A 50 2.51 20.12 25.48
CA PRO A 50 3.47 19.10 25.85
C PRO A 50 4.13 18.47 24.61
N ASN A 51 3.41 18.37 23.48
CA ASN A 51 3.94 17.81 22.25
C ASN A 51 5.04 18.71 21.68
N ARG A 52 4.86 20.04 21.72
CA ARG A 52 5.88 20.98 21.24
C ARG A 52 7.16 20.93 22.08
N ARG A 53 7.02 20.77 23.40
CA ARG A 53 8.17 20.60 24.29
C ARG A 53 8.92 19.30 24.03
N LEU A 54 8.19 18.22 23.76
CA LEU A 54 8.78 16.94 23.35
C LEU A 54 9.52 17.07 22.02
N VAL A 55 8.91 17.66 21.00
CA VAL A 55 9.56 17.90 19.69
C VAL A 55 10.89 18.65 19.85
N VAL A 56 10.88 19.78 20.57
CA VAL A 56 12.09 20.59 20.83
C VAL A 56 13.14 19.82 21.64
N ALA A 57 12.72 18.96 22.56
CA ALA A 57 13.64 18.11 23.32
C ALA A 57 14.23 16.99 22.47
N THR A 58 13.44 16.43 21.55
CA THR A 58 13.87 15.36 20.64
C THR A 58 14.74 15.85 19.50
N GLU A 59 14.56 17.09 19.02
CA GLU A 59 15.39 17.71 17.97
C GLU A 59 16.88 17.75 18.32
N LYS A 60 17.22 17.84 19.61
CA LYS A 60 18.60 17.97 20.09
C LYS A 60 19.32 16.64 20.28
N THR A 61 18.63 15.50 20.12
CA THR A 61 19.19 14.19 20.48
C THR A 61 18.95 13.17 19.39
N ASP A 62 19.93 12.31 19.11
CA ASP A 62 19.74 11.18 18.22
C ASP A 62 18.81 10.15 18.87
N LEU A 63 17.58 10.08 18.36
CA LEU A 63 16.56 9.15 18.84
C LEU A 63 16.89 7.69 18.54
N ARG A 64 17.72 7.40 17.52
CA ARG A 64 18.04 6.03 17.11
C ARG A 64 18.72 5.25 18.23
N SER A 65 19.64 5.90 18.94
CA SER A 65 20.32 5.33 20.12
C SER A 65 19.35 5.00 21.26
N LYS A 66 18.37 5.87 21.51
CA LYS A 66 17.35 5.68 22.55
C LYS A 66 16.38 4.56 22.18
N ILE A 67 15.95 4.52 20.92
CA ILE A 67 15.10 3.46 20.38
C ILE A 67 15.81 2.11 20.51
N PHE A 68 17.07 2.02 20.10
CA PHE A 68 17.88 0.82 20.28
C PHE A 68 17.95 0.41 21.75
N ALA A 69 18.26 1.33 22.66
CA ALA A 69 18.38 1.01 24.08
C ALA A 69 17.07 0.46 24.67
N VAL A 70 15.93 1.04 24.30
CA VAL A 70 14.61 0.55 24.73
C VAL A 70 14.34 -0.84 24.14
N LEU A 71 14.54 -1.03 22.83
CA LEU A 71 14.31 -2.31 22.16
C LEU A 71 15.25 -3.42 22.65
N ALA A 72 16.51 -3.11 22.93
CA ALA A 72 17.48 -4.03 23.50
C ALA A 72 17.12 -4.41 24.94
N SER A 73 16.55 -3.47 25.72
CA SER A 73 16.12 -3.73 27.10
C SER A 73 14.87 -4.61 27.17
N VAL A 74 13.91 -4.39 26.28
CA VAL A 74 12.68 -5.19 26.19
C VAL A 74 12.95 -6.53 25.51
N GLY A 75 13.88 -6.56 24.56
CA GLY A 75 14.23 -7.71 23.75
C GLY A 75 13.63 -7.63 22.36
N PHE A 76 14.47 -7.84 21.34
CA PHE A 76 14.07 -7.86 19.93
C PHE A 76 13.21 -9.06 19.51
N SER A 77 12.97 -10.00 20.43
CA SER A 77 12.13 -11.18 20.26
C SER A 77 10.70 -10.95 20.74
N CYS A 78 10.45 -9.87 21.48
CA CYS A 78 9.14 -9.51 22.03
C CYS A 78 8.29 -8.71 21.03
N VAL A 79 8.76 -8.57 19.79
CA VAL A 79 8.08 -7.77 18.78
C VAL A 79 7.01 -8.66 18.13
N PRO A 80 5.74 -8.20 18.06
CA PRO A 80 4.64 -8.98 17.51
C PRO A 80 4.94 -9.55 16.11
N ASP A 81 4.51 -10.78 15.86
CA ASP A 81 4.71 -11.45 14.55
C ASP A 81 3.95 -10.75 13.40
N ASP A 82 2.99 -9.90 13.73
CA ASP A 82 2.10 -9.15 12.84
C ASP A 82 2.61 -7.75 12.44
N LEU A 83 3.93 -7.53 12.48
CA LEU A 83 4.53 -6.31 11.92
C LEU A 83 4.30 -6.20 10.41
N SER A 84 4.05 -4.97 9.93
CA SER A 84 4.10 -4.69 8.50
C SER A 84 5.50 -4.89 7.92
N TYR A 85 5.60 -5.14 6.62
CA TYR A 85 6.89 -5.33 5.94
C TYR A 85 7.85 -4.15 6.13
N GLU A 86 7.35 -2.91 6.18
CA GLU A 86 8.17 -1.71 6.40
C GLU A 86 8.76 -1.68 7.82
N GLU A 87 7.95 -2.08 8.81
CA GLU A 87 8.39 -2.16 10.19
C GLU A 87 9.40 -3.29 10.38
N GLN A 88 9.22 -4.44 9.71
CA GLN A 88 10.19 -5.54 9.72
C GLN A 88 11.54 -5.11 9.13
N ILE A 89 11.55 -4.40 7.99
CA ILE A 89 12.76 -3.86 7.37
C ILE A 89 13.46 -2.86 8.30
N THR A 90 12.68 -1.99 8.95
CA THR A 90 13.21 -0.99 9.89
C THR A 90 13.80 -1.67 11.13
N LEU A 91 13.12 -2.68 11.65
CA LEU A 91 13.56 -3.45 12.80
C LEU A 91 14.87 -4.21 12.53
N ALA A 92 15.03 -4.75 11.32
CA ALA A 92 16.27 -5.41 10.90
C ALA A 92 17.49 -4.47 11.00
N VAL A 93 17.33 -3.20 10.64
CA VAL A 93 18.38 -2.17 10.80
C VAL A 93 18.54 -1.78 12.26
N ALA A 94 17.43 -1.58 12.98
CA ALA A 94 17.47 -1.15 14.36
C ALA A 94 18.22 -2.13 15.26
N LYS A 95 18.12 -3.45 14.99
CA LYS A 95 18.86 -4.51 15.71
C LYS A 95 20.37 -4.32 15.68
N GLU A 96 20.92 -3.94 14.53
CA GLU A 96 22.38 -3.80 14.33
C GLU A 96 22.89 -2.37 14.49
N TYR A 97 22.08 -1.46 15.06
CA TYR A 97 22.47 -0.05 15.25
C TYR A 97 23.83 0.16 15.94
N PRO A 98 24.20 -0.56 17.03
CA PRO A 98 25.50 -0.38 17.67
C PRO A 98 26.67 -0.67 16.73
N VAL A 99 26.55 -1.71 15.91
CA VAL A 99 27.58 -2.10 14.93
C VAL A 99 27.77 -0.98 13.91
N PHE A 100 26.68 -0.37 13.43
CA PHE A 100 26.76 0.77 12.51
C PHE A 100 27.43 1.98 13.16
N ARG A 101 27.16 2.25 14.44
CA ARG A 101 27.83 3.34 15.17
C ARG A 101 29.32 3.11 15.38
N ILE A 102 29.72 1.86 15.61
CA ILE A 102 31.14 1.47 15.66
C ILE A 102 31.79 1.63 14.28
N GLY A 103 31.11 1.21 13.22
CA GLY A 103 31.55 1.41 11.83
C GLY A 103 31.76 2.86 11.47
N ASP A 104 30.79 3.73 11.78
CA ASP A 104 30.89 5.18 11.59
C ASP A 104 32.13 5.73 12.29
N ALA A 105 32.37 5.32 13.54
CA ALA A 105 33.53 5.78 14.30
C ALA A 105 34.86 5.33 13.68
N TRP A 106 34.96 4.08 13.21
CA TRP A 106 36.15 3.60 12.50
C TRP A 106 36.37 4.32 11.17
N LEU A 107 35.29 4.63 10.45
CA LEU A 107 35.36 5.39 9.21
C LEU A 107 35.83 6.83 9.48
N ASP A 108 35.31 7.47 10.53
CA ASP A 108 35.73 8.80 10.98
C ASP A 108 37.22 8.82 11.35
N VAL A 109 37.73 7.78 12.03
CA VAL A 109 39.16 7.64 12.33
C VAL A 109 39.98 7.55 11.04
N LYS A 110 39.61 6.65 10.12
CA LYS A 110 40.31 6.47 8.84
C LYS A 110 40.33 7.76 8.02
N MET A 111 39.18 8.42 7.90
CA MET A 111 39.04 9.70 7.20
C MET A 111 39.79 10.83 7.89
N GLY A 112 39.76 10.89 9.22
CA GLY A 112 40.45 11.90 10.01
C GLY A 112 41.98 11.82 9.90
N LEU A 113 42.52 10.59 9.87
CA LEU A 113 43.96 10.36 9.65
C LEU A 113 44.36 10.79 8.24
N HIS A 114 43.58 10.39 7.23
CA HIS A 114 43.81 10.78 5.84
C HIS A 114 43.75 12.31 5.65
N ALA A 115 42.76 12.99 6.23
CA ALA A 115 42.59 14.44 6.12
C ALA A 115 43.76 15.23 6.74
N ARG A 116 44.45 14.66 7.74
CA ARG A 116 45.64 15.24 8.36
C ARG A 116 46.95 14.83 7.67
N GLY A 117 46.88 14.01 6.62
CA GLY A 117 48.06 13.46 5.94
C GLY A 117 48.87 12.50 6.82
N ILE A 118 48.25 11.95 7.88
CA ILE A 118 48.91 11.03 8.79
C ILE A 118 48.79 9.62 8.20
N ARG A 119 49.94 8.98 7.97
CA ARG A 119 50.01 7.59 7.56
C ARG A 119 50.11 6.71 8.80
N PRO A 120 49.10 5.88 9.13
CA PRO A 120 49.19 4.96 10.26
C PRO A 120 50.32 3.95 10.05
N ILE A 121 50.87 3.42 11.14
CA ILE A 121 51.77 2.27 11.05
C ILE A 121 50.97 1.05 10.56
N TYR A 122 51.67 0.05 10.04
CA TYR A 122 51.02 -1.11 9.41
C TYR A 122 50.04 -1.84 10.35
N ALA A 123 50.41 -2.01 11.63
CA ALA A 123 49.55 -2.66 12.62
C ALA A 123 48.21 -1.90 12.80
N ASP A 124 48.27 -0.58 12.94
CA ASP A 124 47.09 0.26 13.12
C ASP A 124 46.22 0.31 11.85
N ALA A 125 46.85 0.41 10.68
CA ALA A 125 46.15 0.35 9.41
C ALA A 125 45.41 -0.98 9.25
N LEU A 126 46.06 -2.09 9.56
CA LEU A 126 45.46 -3.42 9.50
C LEU A 126 44.28 -3.55 10.48
N LEU A 127 44.42 -3.05 11.72
CA LEU A 127 43.32 -3.06 12.69
C LEU A 127 42.10 -2.29 12.17
N ILE A 128 42.31 -1.11 11.61
CA ILE A 128 41.22 -0.29 11.03
C ILE A 128 40.51 -1.07 9.90
N GLU A 129 41.25 -1.70 8.99
CA GLU A 129 40.62 -2.47 7.90
C GLU A 129 39.88 -3.71 8.42
N VAL A 130 40.44 -4.45 9.38
CA VAL A 130 39.79 -5.65 9.94
C VAL A 130 38.47 -5.30 10.62
N GLU A 131 38.43 -4.23 11.40
CA GLU A 131 37.22 -3.78 12.08
C GLU A 131 36.17 -3.26 11.08
N LEU A 132 36.60 -2.53 10.05
CA LEU A 132 35.71 -2.09 8.98
C LEU A 132 35.14 -3.29 8.20
N ASP A 133 35.96 -4.27 7.84
CA ASP A 133 35.52 -5.49 7.15
C ASP A 133 34.49 -6.27 7.97
N HIS A 134 34.69 -6.37 9.29
CA HIS A 134 33.72 -6.99 10.18
C HIS A 134 32.36 -6.27 10.14
N VAL A 135 32.38 -4.94 10.25
CA VAL A 135 31.16 -4.13 10.15
C VAL A 135 30.50 -4.29 8.78
N TYR A 136 31.27 -4.25 7.69
CA TYR A 136 30.74 -4.43 6.33
C TYR A 136 30.07 -5.79 6.15
N SER A 137 30.60 -6.86 6.75
CA SER A 137 29.98 -8.18 6.73
C SER A 137 28.58 -8.15 7.36
N ILE A 138 28.44 -7.51 8.52
CA ILE A 138 27.15 -7.37 9.21
C ILE A 138 26.18 -6.50 8.41
N VAL A 139 26.64 -5.35 7.88
CA VAL A 139 25.83 -4.48 7.02
C VAL A 139 25.30 -5.26 5.81
N THR A 140 26.15 -6.06 5.17
CA THR A 140 25.78 -6.89 4.03
C THR A 140 24.72 -7.92 4.42
N HIS A 141 24.86 -8.56 5.57
CA HIS A 141 23.87 -9.50 6.09
C HIS A 141 22.51 -8.82 6.33
N VAL A 142 22.50 -7.63 6.94
CA VAL A 142 21.28 -6.84 7.13
C VAL A 142 20.64 -6.48 5.79
N GLN A 143 21.44 -6.05 4.81
CA GLN A 143 20.95 -5.74 3.47
C GLN A 143 20.30 -6.95 2.80
N CYS A 144 20.91 -8.14 2.90
CA CYS A 144 20.34 -9.39 2.38
C CYS A 144 19.00 -9.70 3.06
N ASN A 145 18.91 -9.56 4.38
CA ASN A 145 17.67 -9.78 5.12
C ASN A 145 16.56 -8.78 4.70
N GLN A 146 16.90 -7.50 4.53
CA GLN A 146 15.96 -6.50 4.03
C GLN A 146 15.46 -6.83 2.62
N GLN A 147 16.35 -7.30 1.73
CA GLN A 147 15.97 -7.73 0.38
C GLN A 147 15.04 -8.93 0.42
N GLU A 148 15.25 -9.89 1.32
CA GLU A 148 14.37 -11.03 1.51
C GLU A 148 12.97 -10.59 1.97
N ILE A 149 12.88 -9.70 2.97
CA ILE A 149 11.60 -9.15 3.45
C ILE A 149 10.89 -8.39 2.32
N HIS A 150 11.63 -7.58 1.56
CA HIS A 150 11.08 -6.87 0.41
C HIS A 150 10.59 -7.84 -0.69
N GLY A 151 11.33 -8.92 -0.94
CA GLY A 151 10.92 -9.98 -1.86
C GLY A 151 9.60 -10.64 -1.45
N ARG A 152 9.45 -10.94 -0.16
CA ARG A 152 8.19 -11.47 0.40
C ARG A 152 7.02 -10.50 0.20
N ARG A 153 7.23 -9.20 0.41
CA ARG A 153 6.21 -8.17 0.13
C ARG A 153 5.79 -8.15 -1.34
N MET A 154 6.75 -8.17 -2.25
CA MET A 154 6.46 -8.16 -3.70
C MET A 154 5.71 -9.43 -4.13
N ALA A 155 6.07 -10.59 -3.58
CA ALA A 155 5.37 -11.83 -3.84
C ALA A 155 3.92 -11.79 -3.34
N ALA A 156 3.67 -11.26 -2.14
CA ALA A 156 2.32 -11.08 -1.60
C ALA A 156 1.46 -10.17 -2.49
N LEU A 157 2.00 -9.01 -2.89
CA LEU A 157 1.30 -8.09 -3.80
C LEU A 157 0.98 -8.73 -5.16
N SER A 158 1.91 -9.52 -5.70
CA SER A 158 1.70 -10.25 -6.94
C SER A 158 0.59 -11.31 -6.81
N GLN A 159 0.52 -12.01 -5.68
CA GLN A 159 -0.55 -12.97 -5.41
C GLN A 159 -1.92 -12.28 -5.29
N ASP A 160 -1.98 -11.15 -4.61
CA ASP A 160 -3.20 -10.34 -4.48
C ASP A 160 -3.68 -9.85 -5.85
N GLU A 161 -2.77 -9.41 -6.70
CA GLU A 161 -3.06 -8.98 -8.07
C GLU A 161 -3.59 -10.14 -8.93
N LEU A 162 -2.97 -11.32 -8.83
CA LEU A 162 -3.45 -12.53 -9.53
C LEU A 162 -4.84 -12.95 -9.06
N ALA A 163 -5.11 -12.88 -7.75
CA ALA A 163 -6.41 -13.19 -7.17
C ALA A 163 -7.48 -12.18 -7.64
N PHE A 164 -7.13 -10.90 -7.69
CA PHE A 164 -7.99 -9.85 -8.23
C PHE A 164 -8.36 -10.12 -9.69
N PHE A 165 -7.38 -10.39 -10.56
CA PHE A 165 -7.65 -10.67 -11.98
C PHE A 165 -8.39 -12.00 -12.19
N ALA A 166 -8.19 -13.00 -11.34
CA ALA A 166 -9.00 -14.22 -11.34
C ALA A 166 -10.47 -13.91 -11.02
N GLY A 167 -10.73 -13.03 -10.04
CA GLY A 167 -12.06 -12.51 -9.72
C GLY A 167 -12.72 -11.79 -10.90
N VAL A 168 -12.01 -10.86 -11.53
CA VAL A 168 -12.49 -10.12 -12.71
C VAL A 168 -12.83 -11.07 -13.87
N ARG A 169 -11.98 -12.06 -14.14
CA ARG A 169 -12.25 -13.08 -15.17
C ARG A 169 -13.50 -13.90 -14.84
N ARG A 170 -13.65 -14.33 -13.58
CA ARG A 170 -14.82 -15.10 -13.13
C ARG A 170 -16.11 -14.30 -13.28
N GLN A 171 -16.11 -13.02 -12.92
CA GLN A 171 -17.27 -12.14 -13.11
C GLN A 171 -17.63 -12.02 -14.59
N LYS A 172 -16.64 -11.76 -15.46
CA LYS A 172 -16.85 -11.65 -16.91
C LYS A 172 -17.38 -12.95 -17.53
N GLU A 173 -16.94 -14.10 -17.05
CA GLU A 173 -17.44 -15.42 -17.46
C GLU A 173 -18.92 -15.60 -17.05
N GLN A 174 -19.31 -15.15 -15.85
CA GLN A 174 -20.70 -15.21 -15.36
C GLN A 174 -21.65 -14.27 -16.11
N GLU A 175 -21.17 -13.12 -16.59
CA GLU A 175 -21.96 -12.16 -17.39
C GLU A 175 -22.16 -12.62 -18.86
N ARG A 176 -21.28 -13.50 -19.38
CA ARG A 176 -21.36 -14.04 -20.75
C ARG A 176 -22.59 -14.90 -21.06
N PRO A 177 -23.08 -15.81 -20.18
CA PRO A 177 -24.33 -16.51 -20.42
C PRO A 177 -25.53 -15.57 -20.29
N ALA A 178 -25.51 -14.59 -19.37
CA ALA A 178 -26.62 -13.66 -19.18
C ALA A 178 -26.93 -12.79 -20.43
N THR A 179 -25.90 -12.43 -21.20
CA THR A 179 -26.05 -11.68 -22.46
C THR A 179 -26.38 -12.55 -23.69
N LYS A 180 -26.16 -13.87 -23.61
CA LYS A 180 -26.46 -14.82 -24.70
C LYS A 180 -27.78 -15.56 -24.55
N THR A 181 -28.40 -15.54 -23.36
CA THR A 181 -29.71 -16.17 -23.12
C THR A 181 -30.89 -15.24 -23.46
N VAL A 182 -30.63 -14.01 -23.93
CA VAL A 182 -31.67 -13.17 -24.52
C VAL A 182 -31.69 -13.40 -26.03
N HIS A 183 -32.70 -14.15 -26.47
CA HIS A 183 -33.28 -14.15 -27.82
C HIS A 183 -32.79 -15.18 -28.87
N ILE A 184 -32.74 -16.47 -28.54
CA ILE A 184 -33.21 -17.46 -29.54
C ILE A 184 -34.74 -17.46 -29.45
N SER A 185 -35.36 -16.77 -30.40
CA SER A 185 -36.81 -16.66 -30.55
C SER A 185 -37.47 -18.04 -30.39
N SER A 186 -38.48 -18.12 -29.51
CA SER A 186 -39.31 -19.31 -29.30
C SER A 186 -39.85 -19.89 -30.62
N MET A 187 -39.98 -19.05 -31.65
CA MET A 187 -40.42 -19.42 -32.99
C MET A 187 -39.38 -20.26 -33.74
N GLN A 188 -38.08 -19.99 -33.58
CA GLN A 188 -37.03 -20.74 -34.26
C GLN A 188 -36.83 -22.12 -33.62
N ALA A 189 -36.86 -22.19 -32.29
CA ALA A 189 -36.91 -23.44 -31.55
C ALA A 189 -38.19 -24.24 -31.87
N HIS A 190 -39.33 -23.58 -32.01
CA HIS A 190 -40.59 -24.22 -32.39
C HIS A 190 -40.57 -24.74 -33.85
N LEU A 191 -40.01 -23.98 -34.78
CA LEU A 191 -39.84 -24.41 -36.17
C LEU A 191 -38.90 -25.61 -36.29
N GLU A 192 -37.82 -25.63 -35.51
CA GLU A 192 -36.86 -26.73 -35.49
C GLU A 192 -37.47 -28.00 -34.86
N ALA A 193 -38.25 -27.83 -33.78
CA ALA A 193 -39.02 -28.92 -33.17
C ALA A 193 -40.09 -29.46 -34.15
N LYS A 194 -40.79 -28.58 -34.88
CA LYS A 194 -41.79 -28.98 -35.89
C LYS A 194 -41.14 -29.70 -37.07
N LYS A 195 -39.96 -29.25 -37.52
CA LYS A 195 -39.18 -29.90 -38.58
C LYS A 195 -38.70 -31.30 -38.15
N ARG A 196 -38.20 -31.46 -36.93
CA ARG A 196 -37.84 -32.78 -36.38
C ARG A 196 -39.03 -33.72 -36.29
N LYS A 197 -40.19 -33.23 -35.84
CA LYS A 197 -41.41 -34.04 -35.76
C LYS A 197 -41.88 -34.49 -37.15
N ALA A 198 -41.84 -33.60 -38.15
CA ALA A 198 -42.17 -33.93 -39.53
C ALA A 198 -41.20 -34.98 -40.13
N GLU A 199 -39.92 -34.89 -39.80
CA GLU A 199 -38.92 -35.86 -40.25
C GLU A 199 -39.14 -37.25 -39.62
N MET A 200 -39.47 -37.31 -38.33
CA MET A 200 -39.83 -38.58 -37.68
C MET A 200 -41.08 -39.22 -38.28
N THR A 201 -42.13 -38.43 -38.55
CA THR A 201 -43.35 -38.94 -39.19
C THR A 201 -43.10 -39.37 -40.64
N ARG A 202 -42.18 -38.71 -41.36
CA ARG A 202 -41.80 -39.11 -42.72
C ARG A 202 -41.02 -40.43 -42.72
N LYS A 203 -40.10 -40.60 -41.77
CA LYS A 203 -39.34 -41.85 -41.60
C LYS A 203 -40.24 -43.01 -41.18
N SER A 204 -41.25 -42.76 -40.34
CA SER A 204 -42.23 -43.78 -39.96
C SER A 204 -43.27 -44.08 -41.04
N SER A 205 -43.58 -43.12 -41.92
CA SER A 205 -44.55 -43.26 -43.03
C SER A 205 -43.98 -43.96 -44.27
N MET A 206 -42.66 -44.15 -44.39
CA MET A 206 -42.04 -44.92 -45.48
C MET A 206 -41.99 -46.44 -45.22
N VAL A 207 -42.54 -46.90 -44.09
CA VAL A 207 -42.70 -48.32 -43.77
C VAL A 207 -44.21 -48.60 -43.78
N VAL A 208 -44.72 -49.27 -44.83
CA VAL A 208 -46.11 -49.72 -45.17
C VAL A 208 -46.55 -49.06 -46.49
N SER A 209 -46.80 -49.67 -47.66
CA SER A 209 -46.93 -51.04 -48.25
C SER A 209 -47.20 -50.84 -49.78
N PRO A 210 -47.46 -51.83 -50.69
CA PRO A 210 -47.62 -53.31 -50.58
C PRO A 210 -46.64 -54.10 -51.52
N ASP A 211 -46.41 -55.40 -51.32
CA ASP A 211 -47.11 -56.44 -52.08
C ASP A 211 -47.07 -57.83 -51.41
N ASN A 212 -48.02 -58.65 -51.82
CA ASN A 212 -48.66 -59.77 -51.13
C ASN A 212 -47.92 -61.14 -51.14
N ASN A 213 -47.99 -61.79 -49.96
CA ASN A 213 -48.32 -63.20 -49.67
C ASN A 213 -47.27 -64.31 -49.92
N VAL A 214 -46.79 -64.94 -48.81
CA VAL A 214 -46.82 -66.39 -48.50
C VAL A 214 -46.43 -66.61 -47.02
N VAL A 215 -47.39 -67.15 -46.25
CA VAL A 215 -47.34 -68.11 -45.13
C VAL A 215 -46.12 -68.14 -44.16
N ALA A 216 -46.44 -67.82 -42.90
CA ALA A 216 -46.01 -68.41 -41.61
C ALA A 216 -44.53 -68.76 -41.34
N GLN A 217 -43.94 -68.13 -40.33
CA GLN A 217 -43.78 -68.69 -38.97
C GLN A 217 -43.07 -67.65 -38.07
N GLY A 218 -43.52 -67.56 -36.82
CA GLY A 218 -43.17 -66.50 -35.90
C GLY A 218 -41.73 -66.51 -35.41
N THR A 219 -41.22 -65.32 -35.09
CA THR A 219 -40.24 -65.12 -34.03
C THR A 219 -40.53 -63.78 -33.35
N SER A 220 -41.05 -63.85 -32.13
CA SER A 220 -41.18 -62.72 -31.22
C SER A 220 -39.81 -62.35 -30.70
N THR A 221 -39.18 -61.30 -31.21
CA THR A 221 -37.98 -60.72 -30.60
C THR A 221 -38.40 -59.79 -29.46
N THR A 222 -38.71 -60.40 -28.32
CA THR A 222 -38.73 -59.72 -27.02
C THR A 222 -37.31 -59.29 -26.69
N THR A 223 -36.92 -58.05 -26.99
CA THR A 223 -35.73 -57.45 -26.43
C THR A 223 -36.01 -57.11 -24.97
N VAL A 224 -35.66 -58.02 -24.08
CA VAL A 224 -35.64 -57.82 -22.63
C VAL A 224 -34.56 -56.77 -22.30
N PHE A 225 -35.00 -55.62 -21.83
CA PHE A 225 -34.15 -54.61 -21.17
C PHE A 225 -33.65 -55.22 -19.85
N LYS A 226 -32.39 -55.65 -19.80
CA LYS A 226 -31.71 -56.08 -18.58
C LYS A 226 -30.73 -55.00 -18.13
N ASP A 227 -31.25 -53.89 -17.61
CA ASP A 227 -30.45 -53.07 -16.71
C ASP A 227 -30.74 -53.53 -15.27
N PRO A 228 -29.71 -53.91 -14.49
CA PRO A 228 -29.90 -54.18 -13.07
C PRO A 228 -30.29 -52.88 -12.35
N PRO A 229 -31.14 -52.94 -11.31
CA PRO A 229 -31.60 -51.75 -10.60
C PRO A 229 -30.42 -51.03 -9.92
N PRO A 230 -30.47 -49.69 -9.80
CA PRO A 230 -29.42 -48.92 -9.16
C PRO A 230 -29.32 -49.30 -7.68
N ILE A 231 -28.10 -49.58 -7.24
CA ILE A 231 -27.76 -49.79 -5.84
C ILE A 231 -27.75 -48.42 -5.17
N PHE A 232 -28.68 -48.18 -4.25
CA PHE A 232 -28.63 -47.06 -3.34
C PHE A 232 -27.75 -47.46 -2.15
N ASN A 233 -26.60 -46.80 -2.00
CA ASN A 233 -25.86 -46.82 -0.74
C ASN A 233 -26.50 -45.77 0.16
N ASP A 234 -27.29 -46.20 1.13
CA ASP A 234 -27.73 -45.34 2.22
C ASP A 234 -26.54 -45.11 3.17
N LEU A 235 -26.10 -43.84 3.23
CA LEU A 235 -25.22 -43.19 4.24
C LEU A 235 -23.89 -43.86 4.61
#